data_AF-A0A6V7KJA8-F1
#
_entry.id   AF-A0A6V7KJA8-F1
#
_cell.length_a   1.000
_cell.length_b   1.000
_cell.length_c   1.000
_cell.angle_alpha   90.00
_cell.angle_beta   90.00
_cell.angle_gamma   90.00
#
_symmetry.space_group_name_H-M   'P 1'
#
loop_
_entity.id
_entity.type
_entity.pdbx_description
1 polymer ?
#
loop_
_entity_poly.entity_id
_entity_poly.type
_entity_poly.pdbx_seq_one_letter_code
_entity_poly.pdbx_strand_id
1 'polypeptide(L)'
;MYHNGKKVNAVLPTVGIENFINFLKSLDRPVILVAHNCFNFDGPLIVGLIDRIGELENFNNIVAGFSDSLPLLRKALPDRRKKGQGYRLMVLAQEYLGSCANAHNAVADTTMIENIVKLPSVDITANDFVDTRKSVADMRHKFICRVNDFKQSLRFF
;
A
#
# COMPACT_ATOMS: atom_id res chain seq x y z
N MET A 1 16.66 -11.83 10.28
CA MET A 1 16.49 -10.95 9.11
C MET A 1 17.66 -9.97 9.08
N TYR A 2 18.16 -9.62 7.89
CA TYR A 2 19.25 -8.65 7.73
C TYR A 2 18.80 -7.55 6.76
N HIS A 3 19.21 -6.31 7.02
CA HIS A 3 19.01 -5.16 6.14
C HIS A 3 20.37 -4.47 5.92
N ASN A 4 20.83 -4.39 4.67
CA ASN A 4 22.15 -3.86 4.31
C ASN A 4 23.29 -4.48 5.15
N GLY A 5 23.27 -5.81 5.32
CA GLY A 5 24.27 -6.56 6.08
C GLY A 5 24.14 -6.45 7.61
N LYS A 6 23.23 -5.62 8.13
CA LYS A 6 22.99 -5.48 9.58
C LYS A 6 21.82 -6.35 10.02
N LYS A 7 22.02 -7.12 11.09
CA LYS A 7 20.94 -7.89 11.72
C LYS A 7 19.89 -6.91 12.23
N VAL A 8 18.63 -7.16 11.89
CA VAL A 8 17.50 -6.38 12.40
C VAL A 8 16.65 -7.26 13.30
N ASN A 9 16.05 -6.63 14.31
CA ASN A 9 15.03 -7.27 15.13
C ASN A 9 13.83 -7.57 14.25
N ALA A 10 13.39 -8.82 14.24
CA ALA A 10 12.28 -9.29 13.44
C ALA A 10 11.44 -10.24 14.29
N VAL A 11 10.14 -10.26 14.01
CA VAL A 11 9.18 -11.19 14.60
C VAL A 11 8.68 -12.15 13.52
N LEU A 12 7.95 -13.19 13.94
CA LEU A 12 7.23 -14.04 13.00
C LEU A 12 6.18 -13.22 12.24
N PRO A 13 5.89 -13.54 10.95
CA PRO A 13 4.86 -12.84 10.20
C PRO A 13 3.50 -12.81 10.89
N THR A 14 3.09 -13.89 11.56
CA THR A 14 1.84 -13.98 12.34
C THR A 14 1.79 -12.93 13.44
N VAL A 15 2.84 -12.86 14.27
CA VAL A 15 2.99 -11.85 15.34
C VAL A 15 2.99 -10.44 14.77
N GLY A 16 3.64 -10.23 13.62
CA GLY A 16 3.63 -8.94 12.92
C GLY A 16 2.22 -8.51 12.49
N ILE A 17 1.44 -9.43 11.93
CA ILE A 17 0.06 -9.16 11.50
C ILE A 17 -0.87 -8.94 12.70
N GLU A 18 -0.76 -9.76 13.76
CA GLU A 18 -1.53 -9.57 15.00
C GLU A 18 -1.27 -8.19 15.61
N ASN A 19 0.00 -7.78 15.71
CA ASN A 19 0.37 -6.45 16.18
C ASN A 19 -0.21 -5.34 15.29
N PHE A 20 -0.19 -5.53 13.97
CA PHE A 20 -0.77 -4.58 13.03
C PHE A 20 -2.29 -4.46 13.20
N ILE A 21 -3.01 -5.58 13.32
CA ILE A 21 -4.46 -5.59 13.57
C ILE A 21 -4.78 -4.90 14.90
N ASN A 22 -4.03 -5.20 15.97
CA ASN A 22 -4.22 -4.56 17.27
C ASN A 22 -3.97 -3.05 17.22
N PHE A 23 -2.95 -2.60 16.48
CA PHE A 23 -2.73 -1.18 16.22
C PHE A 23 -3.95 -0.55 15.51
N LEU A 24 -4.50 -1.19 14.48
CA LEU A 24 -5.69 -0.67 13.80
C LEU A 24 -6.92 -0.63 14.72
N LYS A 25 -7.14 -1.67 15.53
CA LYS A 25 -8.22 -1.68 16.55
C LYS A 25 -8.08 -0.53 17.52
N SER A 26 -6.85 -0.19 17.93
CA SER A 26 -6.60 0.90 18.89
C SER A 26 -6.96 2.29 18.37
N LEU A 27 -7.17 2.45 17.05
CA LEU A 27 -7.59 3.72 16.45
C LEU A 27 -9.07 4.03 16.70
N ASP A 28 -9.86 3.03 17.15
CA ASP A 28 -11.28 3.12 17.54
C ASP A 28 -12.18 3.79 16.50
N ARG A 29 -11.92 3.52 15.21
CA ARG A 29 -12.70 4.01 14.08
C ARG A 29 -12.45 3.18 12.82
N PRO A 30 -13.37 3.20 11.85
CA PRO A 30 -13.13 2.58 10.55
C PRO A 30 -11.88 3.18 9.86
N VAL A 31 -11.01 2.34 9.33
CA VAL A 31 -9.73 2.77 8.71
C VAL A 31 -9.73 2.52 7.20
N ILE A 32 -9.21 3.48 6.44
CA ILE A 32 -8.83 3.27 5.04
C ILE A 32 -7.30 3.19 4.97
N LEU A 33 -6.80 2.07 4.43
CA LEU A 33 -5.36 1.88 4.24
C LEU A 33 -4.93 2.43 2.87
N VAL A 34 -3.95 3.33 2.87
CA VAL A 34 -3.45 3.97 1.66
C VAL A 34 -2.02 3.54 1.39
N ALA A 35 -1.75 3.11 0.15
CA ALA A 35 -0.40 2.85 -0.33
C ALA A 35 -0.24 3.27 -1.80
N HIS A 36 0.99 3.35 -2.27
CA HIS A 36 1.30 3.71 -3.64
C HIS A 36 1.32 2.47 -4.53
N ASN A 37 0.44 2.41 -5.55
CA ASN A 37 0.13 1.18 -6.29
C ASN A 37 -0.51 0.09 -5.40
N CYS A 38 -1.22 0.51 -4.36
CA CYS A 38 -1.83 -0.34 -3.34
C CYS A 38 -2.64 -1.49 -3.95
N PHE A 39 -3.48 -1.19 -4.94
CA PHE A 39 -4.39 -2.19 -5.50
C PHE A 39 -3.67 -3.29 -6.25
N ASN A 40 -2.41 -3.10 -6.60
CA ASN A 40 -1.62 -4.09 -7.32
C ASN A 40 -0.45 -4.63 -6.51
N PHE A 41 -0.24 -4.22 -5.26
CA PHE A 41 0.88 -4.71 -4.48
C PHE A 41 0.48 -4.94 -3.03
N ASP A 42 0.53 -3.89 -2.20
CA ASP A 42 0.37 -4.00 -0.75
C ASP A 42 -0.99 -4.56 -0.34
N GLY A 43 -2.07 -4.03 -0.94
CA GLY A 43 -3.44 -4.40 -0.59
C GLY A 43 -3.73 -5.89 -0.74
N PRO A 44 -3.56 -6.49 -1.94
CA PRO A 44 -3.75 -7.93 -2.12
C PRO A 44 -2.81 -8.77 -1.26
N LEU A 45 -1.55 -8.34 -1.09
CA LEU A 45 -0.56 -9.11 -0.33
C LEU A 45 -0.94 -9.19 1.16
N ILE A 46 -1.24 -8.05 1.80
CA ILE A 46 -1.56 -8.03 3.22
C ILE A 46 -2.86 -8.76 3.53
N VAL A 47 -3.88 -8.60 2.69
CA VAL A 47 -5.15 -9.34 2.83
C VAL A 47 -4.94 -10.84 2.65
N GLY A 48 -4.08 -11.26 1.71
CA GLY A 48 -3.73 -12.66 1.54
C GLY A 48 -3.00 -13.26 2.74
N LEU A 49 -2.14 -12.49 3.42
CA LEU A 49 -1.47 -12.92 4.65
C LEU A 49 -2.47 -13.05 5.82
N ILE A 50 -3.36 -12.07 5.97
CA ILE A 50 -4.40 -12.05 7.01
C ILE A 50 -5.38 -13.23 6.82
N ASP A 51 -5.81 -13.49 5.58
CA ASP A 51 -6.70 -14.61 5.26
C ASP A 51 -6.07 -15.96 5.61
N ARG A 52 -4.78 -16.13 5.33
CA ARG A 52 -4.04 -17.37 5.63
C ARG A 52 -3.90 -17.66 7.13
N ILE A 53 -3.98 -16.65 7.98
CA ILE A 53 -3.90 -16.82 9.44
C ILE A 53 -5.28 -16.82 10.10
N GLY A 54 -6.37 -16.73 9.32
CA GLY A 54 -7.74 -16.82 9.82
C GLY A 54 -8.31 -15.52 10.40
N GLU A 55 -7.65 -14.37 10.22
CA GLU A 55 -8.03 -13.09 10.84
C GLU A 55 -8.82 -12.16 9.90
N LEU A 56 -9.29 -12.67 8.76
CA LEU A 56 -9.92 -11.84 7.73
C LEU A 56 -11.20 -11.14 8.19
N GLU A 57 -12.04 -11.83 8.95
CA GLU A 57 -13.30 -11.26 9.47
C GLU A 57 -13.03 -10.14 10.47
N ASN A 58 -12.14 -10.37 11.44
CA ASN A 58 -11.69 -9.37 12.40
C ASN A 58 -11.12 -8.14 11.70
N PHE A 59 -10.29 -8.35 10.68
CA PHE A 59 -9.71 -7.27 9.89
C PHE A 59 -10.76 -6.48 9.11
N ASN A 60 -11.73 -7.16 8.50
CA ASN A 60 -12.81 -6.54 7.72
C ASN A 60 -13.75 -5.68 8.58
N ASN A 61 -13.89 -5.99 9.88
CA ASN A 61 -14.67 -5.18 10.82
C ASN A 61 -13.99 -3.84 11.18
N ILE A 62 -12.67 -3.73 10.98
CA ILE A 62 -11.88 -2.53 11.32
C ILE A 62 -11.59 -1.70 10.06
N VAL A 63 -11.26 -2.37 8.96
CA VAL A 63 -10.79 -1.74 7.73
C VAL A 63 -11.94 -1.51 6.76
N ALA A 64 -12.32 -0.23 6.61
CA ALA A 64 -13.34 0.23 5.66
C ALA A 64 -12.93 0.08 4.19
N GLY A 65 -11.62 -0.09 3.93
CA GLY A 65 -11.11 -0.41 2.60
C GLY A 65 -9.66 0.00 2.40
N PHE A 66 -9.23 -0.08 1.14
CA PHE A 66 -7.92 0.31 0.65
C PHE A 66 -8.05 1.42 -0.37
N SER A 67 -7.09 2.33 -0.46
CA SER A 67 -7.01 3.31 -1.54
C SER A 67 -5.61 3.39 -2.14
N ASP A 68 -5.53 3.81 -3.40
CA ASP A 68 -4.31 3.80 -4.18
C ASP A 68 -3.93 5.22 -4.59
N SER A 69 -2.78 5.70 -4.10
CA SER A 69 -2.32 7.05 -4.41
C SER A 69 -1.86 7.20 -5.86
N LEU A 70 -1.48 6.13 -6.56
CA LEU A 70 -0.91 6.22 -7.91
C LEU A 70 -1.92 6.75 -8.96
N PRO A 71 -3.16 6.23 -9.05
CA PRO A 71 -4.20 6.83 -9.90
C PRO A 71 -4.53 8.28 -9.54
N LEU A 72 -4.61 8.61 -8.24
CA LEU A 72 -4.92 9.96 -7.79
C LEU A 72 -3.81 10.95 -8.18
N LEU A 73 -2.55 10.57 -7.99
CA LEU A 73 -1.41 11.38 -8.41
C LEU A 73 -1.35 11.56 -9.93
N ARG A 74 -1.76 10.56 -10.72
CA ARG A 74 -1.88 10.69 -12.18
C ARG A 74 -2.96 11.70 -12.60
N LYS A 75 -4.06 11.78 -11.85
CA LYS A 75 -5.13 12.76 -12.08
C LYS A 75 -4.68 14.16 -11.67
N ALA A 76 -4.02 14.30 -10.53
CA ALA A 76 -3.57 15.59 -10.00
C ALA A 76 -2.38 16.18 -10.76
N LEU A 77 -1.53 15.35 -11.40
CA LEU A 77 -0.30 15.79 -12.08
C LEU A 77 -0.24 15.37 -13.56
N PRO A 78 -1.26 15.66 -14.39
CA PRO A 78 -1.48 15.01 -15.68
C PRO A 78 -0.34 15.20 -16.70
N ASP A 79 0.36 16.33 -16.66
CA ASP A 79 1.38 16.69 -17.66
C ASP A 79 2.70 15.94 -17.52
N ARG A 80 2.92 15.22 -16.41
CA ARG A 80 4.17 14.45 -16.18
C ARG A 80 4.46 13.47 -17.30
N ARG A 81 3.43 12.76 -17.80
CA ARG A 81 3.61 11.79 -18.90
C ARG A 81 4.06 12.45 -20.19
N LYS A 82 3.51 13.63 -20.50
CA LYS A 82 3.88 14.41 -21.69
C LYS A 82 5.36 14.84 -21.63
N LYS A 83 5.88 15.06 -20.42
CA LYS A 83 7.28 15.40 -20.15
C LYS A 83 8.19 14.17 -20.02
N GLY A 84 7.69 12.96 -20.29
CA GLY A 84 8.45 11.71 -20.11
C GLY A 84 8.74 11.36 -18.63
N GLN A 85 8.09 12.03 -17.68
CA GLN A 85 8.29 11.82 -16.26
C GLN A 85 7.36 10.74 -15.71
N GLY A 86 7.93 9.86 -14.88
CA GLY A 86 7.21 8.78 -14.23
C GLY A 86 6.46 9.20 -12.96
N TYR A 87 5.71 8.24 -12.41
CA TYR A 87 4.98 8.34 -11.15
C TYR A 87 5.50 7.37 -10.09
N ARG A 88 6.70 6.81 -10.27
CA ARG A 88 7.32 5.99 -9.22
C ARG A 88 7.52 6.88 -8.00
N LEU A 89 7.25 6.35 -6.80
CA LEU A 89 7.33 7.13 -5.56
C LEU A 89 8.67 7.87 -5.41
N MET A 90 9.80 7.20 -5.68
CA MET A 90 11.13 7.82 -5.63
C MET A 90 11.29 9.01 -6.58
N VAL A 91 10.71 8.93 -7.79
CA VAL A 91 10.77 10.03 -8.77
C VAL A 91 9.97 11.23 -8.26
N LEU A 92 8.79 10.98 -7.69
CA LEU A 92 7.96 12.02 -7.09
C LEU A 92 8.63 12.63 -5.86
N ALA A 93 9.19 11.81 -4.97
CA ALA A 93 9.88 12.28 -3.77
C ALA A 93 11.11 13.13 -4.12
N GLN A 94 11.92 12.69 -5.09
CA GLN A 94 13.08 13.45 -5.54
C GLN A 94 12.70 14.82 -6.10
N GLU A 95 11.61 14.90 -6.85
CA GLU A 95 11.18 16.14 -7.50
C GLU A 95 10.46 17.11 -6.56
N TYR A 96 9.56 16.59 -5.72
CA TYR A 96 8.69 17.44 -4.90
C TYR A 96 9.17 17.62 -3.46
N LEU A 97 9.94 16.67 -2.93
CA LEU A 97 10.49 16.74 -1.57
C LEU A 97 12.01 17.02 -1.57
N GLY A 98 12.63 17.06 -2.76
CA GLY A 98 14.07 17.28 -2.93
C GLY A 98 14.95 16.08 -2.56
N SER A 99 14.36 14.97 -2.10
CA SER A 99 15.10 13.77 -1.67
C SER A 99 14.24 12.52 -1.73
N CYS A 100 14.86 11.41 -2.13
CA CYS A 100 14.34 10.05 -1.97
C CYS A 100 15.20 9.20 -1.01
N ALA A 101 15.91 9.85 -0.09
CA ALA A 101 16.76 9.17 0.89
C ALA A 101 15.97 8.12 1.68
N ASN A 102 16.59 6.95 1.91
CA ASN A 102 15.97 5.79 2.56
C ASN A 102 14.76 5.20 1.82
N ALA A 103 14.60 5.43 0.53
CA ALA A 103 13.65 4.66 -0.28
C ALA A 103 13.86 3.16 -0.07
N HIS A 104 12.76 2.39 -0.10
CA HIS A 104 12.70 0.97 0.29
C HIS A 104 12.71 0.72 1.81
N ASN A 105 12.69 1.76 2.64
CA ASN A 105 12.25 1.65 4.02
C ASN A 105 10.75 1.97 4.09
N ALA A 106 9.95 1.04 4.64
CA ALA A 106 8.49 1.17 4.66
C ALA A 106 8.00 2.47 5.33
N VAL A 107 8.63 2.90 6.43
CA VAL A 107 8.25 4.15 7.13
C VAL A 107 8.58 5.35 6.26
N ALA A 108 9.77 5.38 5.65
CA ALA A 108 10.17 6.46 4.75
C ALA A 108 9.25 6.56 3.54
N ASP A 109 8.90 5.42 2.92
CA ASP A 109 7.99 5.37 1.77
C ASP A 109 6.58 5.87 2.16
N THR A 110 6.06 5.49 3.34
CA THR A 110 4.77 6.01 3.84
C THR A 110 4.83 7.53 4.08
N THR A 111 5.88 8.04 4.70
CA THR A 111 6.07 9.48 4.92
C THR A 111 6.21 10.25 3.61
N MET A 112 6.89 9.70 2.60
CA MET A 112 6.97 10.31 1.27
C MET A 112 5.60 10.46 0.62
N ILE A 113 4.77 9.40 0.67
CA ILE A 113 3.40 9.46 0.13
C ILE A 113 2.60 10.53 0.86
N GLU A 114 2.61 10.53 2.19
CA GLU A 114 1.88 11.51 3.01
C GLU A 114 2.30 12.95 2.69
N ASN A 115 3.60 13.22 2.60
CA ASN A 115 4.10 14.56 2.31
C ASN A 115 3.73 15.00 0.90
N ILE A 116 3.84 14.13 -0.11
CA ILE A 116 3.50 14.47 -1.50
C ILE A 116 2.01 14.81 -1.63
N VAL A 117 1.11 14.02 -1.04
CA VAL A 117 -0.34 14.25 -1.18
C VAL A 117 -0.84 15.47 -0.42
N LYS A 118 -0.05 15.98 0.54
CA LYS A 118 -0.34 17.22 1.28
C LYS A 118 0.25 18.49 0.64
N LEU A 119 0.99 18.36 -0.46
CA LEU A 119 1.57 19.53 -1.11
C LEU A 119 0.48 20.45 -1.68
N PRO A 120 0.60 21.78 -1.54
CA PRO A 120 -0.38 22.73 -2.10
C PRO A 120 -0.57 22.61 -3.62
N SER A 121 0.45 22.11 -4.34
CA SER A 121 0.41 21.91 -5.78
C SER A 121 -0.22 20.57 -6.21
N VAL A 122 -0.62 19.73 -5.26
CA VAL A 122 -1.21 18.41 -5.51
C VAL A 122 -2.66 18.44 -5.05
N ASP A 123 -3.58 18.49 -6.01
CA ASP A 123 -5.02 18.51 -5.75
C ASP A 123 -5.55 17.09 -5.47
N ILE A 124 -5.36 16.63 -4.23
CA ILE A 124 -5.89 15.37 -3.70
C ILE A 124 -6.44 15.63 -2.29
N THR A 125 -7.68 15.25 -2.06
CA THR A 125 -8.35 15.38 -0.77
C THR A 125 -8.53 14.04 -0.07
N ALA A 126 -8.90 14.06 1.22
CA ALA A 126 -9.30 12.85 1.93
C ALA A 126 -10.49 12.13 1.26
N ASN A 127 -11.44 12.90 0.68
CA ASN A 127 -12.60 12.33 0.00
C ASN A 127 -12.19 11.55 -1.26
N ASP A 128 -11.17 11.99 -2.00
CA ASP A 128 -10.67 11.23 -3.15
C ASP A 128 -10.21 9.82 -2.74
N PHE A 129 -9.58 9.67 -1.57
CA PHE A 129 -9.20 8.35 -1.05
C PHE A 129 -10.41 7.53 -0.63
N VAL A 130 -11.41 8.16 0.00
CA VAL A 130 -12.66 7.51 0.42
C VAL A 130 -13.45 7.03 -0.80
N ASP A 131 -13.66 7.90 -1.79
CA ASP A 131 -14.52 7.64 -2.95
C ASP A 131 -13.91 6.61 -3.91
N THR A 132 -12.58 6.53 -3.98
CA THR A 132 -11.88 5.56 -4.82
C THR A 132 -11.52 4.26 -4.11
N ARG A 133 -11.92 4.12 -2.84
CA ARG A 133 -11.55 2.95 -2.05
C ARG A 133 -12.09 1.65 -2.63
N LYS A 134 -11.35 0.57 -2.40
CA LYS A 134 -11.76 -0.81 -2.68
C LYS A 134 -11.90 -1.59 -1.39
N SER A 135 -12.82 -2.55 -1.37
CA SER A 135 -13.11 -3.35 -0.19
C SER A 135 -11.97 -4.34 0.11
N VAL A 136 -11.97 -4.90 1.33
CA VAL A 136 -11.11 -6.04 1.68
C VAL A 136 -11.39 -7.23 0.75
N ALA A 137 -12.66 -7.45 0.37
CA ALA A 137 -13.05 -8.51 -0.56
C ALA A 137 -12.42 -8.33 -1.96
N ASP A 138 -12.35 -7.10 -2.47
CA ASP A 138 -11.69 -6.81 -3.75
C ASP A 138 -10.19 -7.15 -3.71
N MET A 139 -9.52 -6.83 -2.61
CA MET A 139 -8.09 -7.13 -2.42
C MET A 139 -7.86 -8.64 -2.29
N ARG A 140 -8.75 -9.34 -1.57
CA ARG A 140 -8.72 -10.81 -1.46
C ARG A 140 -8.90 -11.47 -2.82
N HIS A 141 -9.89 -11.02 -3.60
CA HIS A 141 -10.14 -11.55 -4.94
C HIS A 141 -8.90 -11.40 -5.82
N LYS A 142 -8.28 -10.20 -5.84
CA LYS A 142 -7.02 -9.97 -6.56
C LYS A 142 -5.89 -10.89 -6.11
N PHE A 143 -5.76 -11.15 -4.81
CA PHE A 143 -4.75 -12.06 -4.28
C PHE A 143 -4.96 -13.49 -4.80
N ILE A 144 -6.20 -13.99 -4.74
CA ILE A 144 -6.56 -15.33 -5.22
C ILE A 144 -6.27 -15.47 -6.73
N CYS A 145 -6.65 -14.48 -7.55
CA CYS A 145 -6.34 -14.49 -8.98
C CYS A 145 -4.84 -14.63 -9.23
N ARG A 146 -4.00 -13.84 -8.54
CA ARG A 146 -2.53 -13.92 -8.68
C ARG A 146 -1.95 -15.29 -8.32
N VAL A 147 -2.45 -15.88 -7.24
CA VAL A 147 -2.01 -17.21 -6.82
C VAL A 147 -2.41 -18.27 -7.85
N ASN A 148 -3.61 -18.14 -8.42
CA ASN A 148 -4.09 -19.06 -9.45
C ASN A 148 -3.33 -18.91 -10.76
N ASP A 149 -3.06 -17.68 -11.21
CA ASP A 149 -2.27 -17.40 -12.42
C ASP A 149 -0.85 -17.95 -12.28
N PHE A 150 -0.23 -17.76 -11.11
CA PHE A 150 1.10 -18.32 -10.82
C PHE A 150 1.08 -19.85 -10.86
N LYS A 151 0.09 -20.50 -10.23
CA LYS A 151 -0.07 -21.96 -10.27
C LYS A 151 -0.31 -22.47 -11.70
N GLN A 152 -1.04 -21.73 -12.54
CA GLN A 152 -1.23 -22.08 -13.95
C GLN A 152 0.09 -21.96 -14.71
N SER A 153 0.87 -20.90 -14.51
CA SER A 153 2.15 -20.71 -15.19
C SER A 153 3.17 -21.83 -14.90
N LEU A 154 3.15 -22.39 -13.68
CA LEU A 154 4.01 -23.50 -13.28
C LEU A 154 3.55 -24.87 -13.81
N ARG A 155 2.33 -25.00 -14.37
CA ARG A 155 1.87 -26.24 -15.00
C ARG A 155 2.35 -26.41 -16.44
N PHE A 156 2.98 -25.38 -17.01
CA PHE A 156 3.54 -25.37 -18.36
C PHE A 156 5.07 -25.55 -18.38
N PHE A 157 5.66 -25.88 -17.24
CA PHE A 157 7.07 -26.29 -17.07
C PHE A 157 7.11 -27.68 -16.42
#